data_AF-A0A9W4E4Q2-F1
#
_entry.id   AF-A0A9W4E4Q2-F1
#
_cell.length_a   1.000
_cell.length_b   1.000
_cell.length_c   1.000
_cell.angle_alpha   90.00
_cell.angle_beta   90.00
_cell.angle_gamma   90.00
#
_symmetry.space_group_name_H-M   'P 1'
#
loop_
_entity.id
_entity.type
_entity.pdbx_description
1 polymer ?
#
loop_
_entity_poly.entity_id
_entity_poly.type
_entity_poly.pdbx_seq_one_letter_code
_entity_poly.pdbx_strand_id
1 'polypeptide(L)'
;MPEEQTPPAPVEAREVPPWRPGDGPVLARTWTRGGPAVEVYVGGEWRLAPVLQRQDWASGRITYHVMVVADPAAGSPSYRVYLWDPRAIRPSRPATAAPVERTWS
;
A
#
# COMPACT_ATOMS: atom_id res chain seq x y z
N MET A 1 22.53 -10.77 27.20
CA MET A 1 22.08 -11.36 25.92
C MET A 1 20.89 -10.54 25.47
N PRO A 2 20.87 -9.92 24.28
CA PRO A 2 19.65 -9.27 23.81
C PRO A 2 18.62 -10.38 23.54
N GLU A 3 17.43 -10.26 24.12
CA GLU A 3 16.31 -11.13 23.77
C GLU A 3 16.07 -11.02 22.27
N GLU A 4 16.08 -12.16 21.59
CA GLU A 4 15.72 -12.27 20.19
C GLU A 4 14.23 -11.90 20.09
N GLN A 5 13.94 -10.63 19.82
CA GLN A 5 12.58 -10.13 19.65
C GLN A 5 11.99 -10.84 18.43
N THR A 6 11.17 -11.86 18.69
CA THR A 6 10.38 -12.50 17.64
C THR A 6 9.50 -11.41 17.02
N PRO A 7 9.58 -11.15 15.71
CA PRO A 7 8.78 -10.11 15.10
C PRO A 7 7.30 -10.42 15.35
N PRO A 8 6.47 -9.40 15.63
CA PRO A 8 5.05 -9.61 15.89
C PRO A 8 4.41 -10.31 14.69
N ALA A 9 3.50 -11.24 14.96
CA ALA A 9 2.79 -11.96 13.91
C ALA A 9 2.15 -11.00 12.90
N PRO A 10 2.16 -11.35 11.60
CA PRO A 10 1.47 -10.59 10.56
C PRO A 10 -0.01 -10.38 10.89
N VAL A 11 -0.57 -9.27 10.42
CA VAL A 11 -1.99 -8.97 10.54
C VAL A 11 -2.59 -8.69 9.17
N GLU A 12 -3.87 -9.00 8.99
CA GLU A 12 -4.58 -8.70 7.76
C GLU A 12 -4.53 -7.21 7.44
N ALA A 13 -4.24 -6.89 6.18
CA ALA A 13 -4.18 -5.51 5.72
C ALA A 13 -5.57 -4.86 5.80
N ARG A 14 -5.60 -3.69 6.45
CA ARG A 14 -6.83 -2.93 6.61
C ARG A 14 -7.14 -2.14 5.33
N GLU A 15 -8.15 -2.60 4.60
CA GLU A 15 -8.72 -1.84 3.48
C GLU A 15 -9.47 -0.61 3.99
N VAL A 16 -9.38 0.47 3.22
CA VAL A 16 -9.95 1.77 3.57
C VAL A 16 -10.54 2.43 2.32
N PRO A 17 -11.56 3.30 2.46
CA PRO A 17 -12.10 3.99 1.30
C PRO A 17 -11.01 4.85 0.62
N PRO A 18 -11.09 5.03 -0.71
CA PRO A 18 -10.31 6.03 -1.42
C PRO A 18 -10.57 7.43 -0.84
N TRP A 19 -9.56 8.30 -0.92
CA TRP A 19 -9.69 9.70 -0.55
C TRP A 19 -10.85 10.39 -1.27
N ARG A 20 -11.56 11.28 -0.56
CA ARG A 20 -12.58 12.19 -1.08
C ARG A 20 -12.24 13.63 -0.67
N PRO A 21 -12.72 14.66 -1.41
CA PRO A 21 -12.46 16.06 -1.06
C PRO A 21 -12.83 16.45 0.38
N GLY A 22 -13.89 15.85 0.95
CA GLY A 22 -14.28 16.11 2.34
C GLY A 22 -13.37 15.53 3.42
N ASP A 23 -12.41 14.68 3.05
CA ASP A 23 -11.50 14.01 3.98
C ASP A 23 -10.29 14.90 4.38
N GLY A 24 -10.18 16.09 3.79
CA GLY A 24 -9.08 17.03 4.00
C GLY A 24 -7.89 16.78 3.07
N PRO A 25 -6.82 17.59 3.17
CA PRO A 25 -5.75 17.56 2.20
C PRO A 25 -4.87 16.31 2.30
N VAL A 26 -4.39 15.84 1.16
CA VAL A 26 -3.49 14.69 1.03
C VAL A 26 -2.40 14.98 0.00
N LEU A 27 -1.16 14.57 0.29
CA LEU A 27 -0.07 14.52 -0.69
C LEU A 27 -0.09 13.17 -1.38
N ALA A 28 -0.41 13.16 -2.68
CA ALA A 28 -0.45 11.97 -3.52
C ALA A 28 0.78 11.86 -4.41
N ARG A 29 1.52 10.76 -4.28
CA ARG A 29 2.60 10.33 -5.18
C ARG A 29 2.08 9.22 -6.07
N THR A 30 2.04 9.45 -7.38
CA THR A 30 1.44 8.51 -8.35
C THR A 30 2.48 8.01 -9.35
N TRP A 31 2.46 6.71 -9.64
CA TRP A 31 3.32 6.08 -10.64
C TRP A 31 2.46 5.47 -11.75
N THR A 32 2.70 5.88 -12.99
CA THR A 32 2.05 5.27 -14.18
C THR A 32 2.77 4.01 -14.63
N ARG A 33 4.10 3.93 -14.45
CA ARG A 33 4.94 2.75 -14.71
C ARG A 33 6.19 2.79 -13.82
N GLY A 34 6.73 1.61 -13.47
CA GLY A 34 7.99 1.52 -12.71
C GLY A 34 7.89 2.01 -11.26
N GLY A 35 6.68 2.02 -10.69
CA GLY A 35 6.45 2.34 -9.29
C GLY A 35 7.02 1.29 -8.34
N PRO A 36 6.99 1.56 -7.02
CA PRO A 36 7.42 0.59 -6.03
C PRO A 36 6.45 -0.60 -5.97
N ALA A 37 6.89 -1.70 -5.36
CA ALA A 37 6.01 -2.81 -5.02
C ALA A 37 6.12 -3.11 -3.53
N VAL A 38 4.99 -3.50 -2.95
CA VAL A 38 4.88 -3.95 -1.56
C VAL A 38 4.35 -5.37 -1.53
N GLU A 39 4.59 -6.09 -0.45
CA GLU A 39 3.82 -7.27 -0.12
C GLU A 39 2.76 -6.89 0.90
N VAL A 40 1.53 -7.35 0.67
CA VAL A 40 0.37 -7.09 1.52
C VAL A 40 -0.12 -8.42 2.06
N TYR A 41 -0.30 -8.53 3.37
CA TYR A 41 -0.83 -9.72 4.01
C TYR A 41 -2.35 -9.75 3.88
N VAL A 42 -2.88 -10.63 3.02
CA VAL A 42 -4.31 -10.77 2.75
C VAL A 42 -4.69 -12.24 2.61
N GLY A 43 -5.77 -12.63 3.28
CA GLY A 43 -6.25 -14.01 3.25
C GLY A 43 -5.23 -15.01 3.80
N GLY A 44 -4.43 -14.61 4.81
CA GLY A 44 -3.42 -15.45 5.44
C GLY A 44 -2.09 -15.56 4.69
N GLU A 45 -1.93 -14.86 3.56
CA GLU A 45 -0.72 -14.94 2.72
C GLU A 45 -0.17 -13.56 2.37
N TRP A 46 1.15 -13.47 2.23
CA TRP A 46 1.81 -12.30 1.67
C TRP A 46 1.67 -12.29 0.15
N ARG A 47 1.06 -11.22 -0.39
CA ARG A 47 0.86 -11.06 -1.83
C ARG A 47 1.58 -9.84 -2.35
N LEU A 48 2.36 -10.03 -3.41
CA LEU A 48 3.03 -8.95 -4.11
C LEU A 48 2.00 -8.05 -4.81
N ALA A 49 2.08 -6.76 -4.54
CA ALA A 49 1.15 -5.76 -5.05
C ALA A 49 1.94 -4.52 -5.55
N PRO A 50 1.90 -4.22 -6.87
CA PRO A 50 2.43 -2.98 -7.40
C PRO A 50 1.70 -1.77 -6.79
N VAL A 51 2.45 -0.76 -6.37
CA VAL A 51 1.92 0.51 -5.87
C VAL A 51 1.68 1.45 -7.05
N LEU A 52 0.44 1.89 -7.18
CA LEU A 52 0.03 2.89 -8.16
C LEU A 52 0.08 4.29 -7.57
N GLN A 53 -0.28 4.41 -6.30
CA GLN A 53 -0.30 5.69 -5.61
C GLN A 53 0.00 5.51 -4.12
N ARG A 54 0.81 6.41 -3.55
CA ARG A 54 0.97 6.59 -2.11
C ARG A 54 0.35 7.91 -1.73
N GLN A 55 -0.39 7.91 -0.64
CA GLN A 55 -1.05 9.08 -0.09
C GLN A 55 -0.55 9.32 1.33
N ASP A 56 -0.03 10.52 1.58
CA ASP A 56 0.39 10.97 2.90
C ASP A 56 -0.62 12.01 3.38
N TRP A 57 -1.38 11.66 4.41
CA TRP A 57 -2.49 12.45 4.95
C TRP A 57 -2.00 13.40 6.04
N ALA A 58 -2.67 14.56 6.19
CA ALA A 58 -2.35 15.52 7.24
C ALA A 58 -2.43 14.94 8.66
N SER A 59 -3.25 13.90 8.87
CA SER A 59 -3.35 13.18 10.15
C SER A 59 -2.17 12.25 10.44
N GLY A 60 -1.15 12.19 9.57
CA GLY A 60 -0.03 11.25 9.66
C GLY A 60 -0.33 9.86 9.11
N ARG A 61 -1.54 9.65 8.58
CA ARG A 61 -1.94 8.38 7.97
C ARG A 61 -1.29 8.21 6.59
N ILE A 62 -0.82 7.00 6.28
CA ILE A 62 -0.31 6.66 4.95
C ILE A 62 -1.22 5.60 4.34
N THR A 63 -1.65 5.81 3.10
CA THR A 63 -2.40 4.80 2.33
C THR A 63 -1.70 4.47 1.03
N TYR A 64 -1.79 3.19 0.64
CA TYR A 64 -1.27 2.68 -0.62
C TYR A 64 -2.43 2.22 -1.50
N HIS A 65 -2.55 2.81 -2.68
CA HIS A 65 -3.37 2.26 -3.76
C HIS A 65 -2.54 1.23 -4.49
N VAL A 66 -3.00 0.00 -4.46
CA VAL A 66 -2.28 -1.15 -5.01
C VAL A 66 -3.16 -1.92 -5.98
N MET A 67 -2.50 -2.62 -6.88
CA MET A 67 -3.12 -3.63 -7.71
C MET A 67 -2.86 -5.00 -7.09
N VAL A 68 -3.91 -5.67 -6.60
CA VAL A 68 -3.83 -7.03 -6.07
C VAL A 68 -4.43 -7.99 -7.10
N VAL A 69 -3.66 -9.00 -7.49
CA VAL A 69 -4.20 -10.13 -8.24
C VAL A 69 -4.74 -11.12 -7.22
N ALA A 70 -6.07 -11.15 -7.05
CA ALA A 70 -6.73 -11.99 -6.05
C ALA A 70 -6.68 -13.48 -6.43
N ASP A 71 -6.72 -13.77 -7.73
CA ASP A 71 -6.55 -15.10 -8.31
C ASP A 71 -5.87 -14.96 -9.68
N PRO A 72 -4.65 -15.50 -9.86
CA PRO A 72 -3.98 -15.47 -11.16
C PRO A 72 -4.76 -16.25 -12.24
N ALA A 73 -5.64 -17.19 -11.87
CA ALA A 73 -6.49 -17.93 -12.81
C ALA A 73 -7.75 -17.15 -13.22
N ALA A 74 -8.31 -16.31 -12.34
CA ALA A 74 -9.46 -15.45 -12.65
C ALA A 74 -9.10 -14.22 -13.51
N GLY A 75 -7.80 -13.93 -13.67
CA GLY A 75 -7.24 -13.00 -14.66
C GLY A 75 -7.55 -11.51 -14.47
N SER A 76 -8.37 -11.13 -13.49
CA SER A 76 -8.79 -9.73 -13.31
C SER A 76 -8.06 -9.07 -12.13
N PRO A 77 -7.22 -8.04 -12.37
CA PRO A 77 -6.60 -7.28 -11.30
C PRO A 77 -7.67 -6.53 -10.49
N SER A 78 -7.54 -6.57 -9.17
CA SER A 78 -8.38 -5.78 -8.26
C SER A 78 -7.59 -4.59 -7.71
N TYR A 79 -8.15 -3.39 -7.82
CA TYR A 79 -7.58 -2.19 -7.20
C TYR A 79 -8.08 -2.05 -5.77
N ARG A 80 -7.16 -1.86 -4.83
CA ARG A 80 -7.43 -1.78 -3.39
C ARG A 80 -6.65 -0.63 -2.77
N VAL A 81 -7.17 -0.07 -1.69
CA VAL A 81 -6.49 0.95 -0.90
C VAL A 81 -6.26 0.39 0.50
N TYR A 82 -5.00 0.27 0.91
CA TYR A 82 -4.66 -0.22 2.25
C TYR A 82 -4.03 0.87 3.10
N LEU A 83 -4.35 0.85 4.38
CA LEU A 83 -3.64 1.61 5.41
C LEU A 83 -2.25 0.98 5.61
N TRP A 84 -1.21 1.82 5.62
CA TRP A 84 0.13 1.37 5.98
C TRP A 84 0.17 0.90 7.44
N ASP A 85 0.59 -0.35 7.62
CA ASP A 85 0.94 -0.96 8.89
C ASP A 85 2.13 -1.90 8.63
N PRO A 86 3.28 -1.74 9.32
CA PRO A 86 4.46 -2.58 9.10
C PRO A 86 4.23 -4.06 9.42
N ARG A 87 3.13 -4.41 10.11
CA ARG A 87 2.71 -5.80 10.36
C ARG A 87 1.85 -6.39 9.25
N ALA A 88 1.31 -5.56 8.36
CA ALA A 88 0.43 -5.98 7.27
C ALA A 88 0.99 -5.67 5.87
N ILE A 89 1.91 -4.72 5.77
CA ILE A 89 2.53 -4.27 4.53
C ILE A 89 4.03 -4.18 4.73
N ARG A 90 4.79 -4.75 3.80
CA ARG A 90 6.25 -4.62 3.78
C ARG A 90 6.76 -4.16 2.41
N PRO A 91 7.82 -3.33 2.34
CA PRO A 91 8.42 -2.95 1.08
C PRO A 91 9.05 -4.18 0.41
N SER A 92 8.80 -4.39 -0.87
CA SER A 92 9.36 -5.52 -1.64
C SER A 92 10.37 -5.03 -2.68
N ARG A 93 10.02 -3.98 -3.42
CA ARG A 93 10.88 -3.42 -4.47
C ARG A 93 10.80 -1.89 -4.48
N PRO A 94 11.94 -1.18 -4.59
CA PRO A 94 11.94 0.26 -4.75
C PRO A 94 11.36 0.68 -6.10
N ALA A 95 10.90 1.94 -6.18
CA ALA A 95 10.52 2.53 -7.45
C ALA A 95 11.75 2.66 -8.36
N THR A 96 11.57 2.44 -9.66
CA THR A 96 12.59 2.73 -10.68
C THR A 96 12.26 3.97 -11.51
N ALA A 97 11.11 4.58 -11.27
CA ALA A 97 10.68 5.84 -11.87
C ALA A 97 10.27 6.83 -10.78
N ALA A 98 10.45 8.12 -11.07
CA ALA A 98 9.97 9.18 -10.20
C ALA A 98 8.42 9.22 -10.18
N PRO A 99 7.79 9.48 -9.02
CA PRO A 99 6.37 9.74 -8.97
C PRO A 99 6.01 11.09 -9.58
N VAL A 100 4.76 11.22 -10.00
CA VAL A 100 4.10 12.52 -10.14
C VAL A 100 3.50 12.88 -8.78
N GLU A 101 3.89 14.04 -8.26
CA GLU A 101 3.39 14.57 -6.99
C GLU A 101 2.22 15.52 -7.22
N ARG A 102 1.15 15.33 -6.45
CA ARG A 102 -0.02 16.21 -6.44
C ARG A 102 -0.53 16.35 -5.02
N THR A 103 -0.84 17.58 -4.61
CA THR A 103 -1.62 17.82 -3.41
C THR A 103 -3.09 17.85 -3.80
N TRP A 104 -3.91 17.07 -3.12
CA TRP A 104 -5.36 17.13 -3.24
C TRP A 104 -5.91 17.81 -1.98
N SER A 105 -6.90 18.67 -2.16
CA SER A 105 -7.49 19.52 -1.12
C SER A 105 -8.99 19.60 -1.32
#